data_AF-A0A2I1FSZ5-F1
#
_entry.id   AF-A0A2I1FSZ5-F1
#
_cell.length_a   1.000
_cell.length_b   1.000
_cell.length_c   1.000
_cell.angle_alpha   90.00
_cell.angle_beta   90.00
_cell.angle_gamma   90.00
#
_symmetry.space_group_name_H-M   'P 1'
#
loop_
_entity.id
_entity.type
_entity.pdbx_description
1 polymer ?
#
loop_
_entity_poly.entity_id
_entity_poly.type
_entity_poly.pdbx_seq_one_letter_code
_entity_poly.pdbx_strand_id
1 'polypeptide(L)'
;MFRCNSKKIAWYLSRNLANQIAHDSIQLNFQSKGLGHVGDAYHLEDKSNLCVCCGASEDLTMHHVVPDMYRRHMPEVLKSHASYDVLLMCVRCHASYEKAANELKKKIAINFNMPLNGNGQSRIRLYNNIKIKKAASALNRIGIPEDRMRELKDILLTWHQQATDKTNDKLDNIIEKALMLPDYERNDEFVEHGKYVVNQLLKDCHYLTGLENNSIRKKWPKLEEFIYLWRDHFLKNMEPKFLSKFWKVNNNIYVIR
;
A
#
# COMPACT_ATOMS: atom_id res chain seq x y z
N MET A 1 16.16 -1.40 25.28
CA MET A 1 15.75 -2.80 25.01
C MET A 1 14.83 -2.80 23.80
N PHE A 2 14.93 -3.77 22.89
CA PHE A 2 13.98 -3.94 21.78
C PHE A 2 13.61 -5.41 21.66
N ARG A 3 12.39 -5.72 21.20
CA ARG A 3 11.92 -7.09 21.01
C ARG A 3 12.09 -7.53 19.55
N CYS A 4 12.48 -8.78 19.33
CA CYS A 4 12.57 -9.35 17.98
C CYS A 4 12.37 -10.87 17.98
N ASN A 5 12.15 -11.44 16.79
CA ASN A 5 12.00 -12.87 16.64
C ASN A 5 13.33 -13.63 16.77
N SER A 6 13.25 -14.93 17.04
CA SER A 6 14.41 -15.83 17.19
C SER A 6 15.32 -15.85 15.95
N LYS A 7 14.76 -15.71 14.74
CA LYS A 7 15.55 -15.61 13.50
C LYS A 7 16.47 -14.39 13.52
N LYS A 8 16.00 -13.24 14.01
CA LYS A 8 16.80 -12.02 14.13
C LYS A 8 17.85 -12.15 15.22
N ILE A 9 17.52 -12.79 16.35
CA ILE A 9 18.50 -13.15 17.40
C ILE A 9 19.63 -13.98 16.80
N ALA A 10 19.29 -15.08 16.11
CA ALA A 10 20.27 -15.96 15.47
C ALA A 10 21.15 -15.24 14.43
N TRP A 11 20.57 -14.28 13.68
CA TRP A 11 21.30 -13.45 12.73
C TRP A 11 22.35 -12.55 13.39
N TYR A 12 22.05 -11.95 14.56
CA TYR A 12 23.02 -11.13 15.29
C TYR A 12 24.16 -11.98 15.85
N LEU A 13 23.83 -13.13 16.44
CA LEU A 13 24.81 -14.06 17.01
C LEU A 13 25.75 -14.63 15.95
N SER A 14 25.22 -15.08 14.80
CA SER A 14 26.04 -15.68 13.73
C SER A 14 27.03 -14.72 13.08
N ARG A 15 26.85 -13.41 13.28
CA ARG A 15 27.72 -12.35 12.77
C ARG A 15 28.61 -11.72 13.85
N ASN A 16 28.65 -12.28 15.05
CA ASN A 16 29.39 -11.73 16.20
C ASN A 16 28.98 -10.28 16.55
N LEU A 17 27.74 -9.90 16.22
CA LEU A 17 27.20 -8.56 16.50
C LEU A 17 26.54 -8.46 17.88
N ALA A 18 26.40 -9.60 18.57
CA ALA A 18 25.82 -9.68 19.90
C ALA A 18 26.36 -10.90 20.66
N ASN A 19 26.28 -10.86 21.99
CA ASN A 19 26.56 -11.97 22.88
C ASN A 19 25.27 -12.48 23.53
N GLN A 20 25.16 -13.80 23.71
CA GLN A 20 24.05 -14.40 24.46
C GLN A 20 24.16 -14.03 25.95
N ILE A 21 23.09 -13.51 26.54
CA ILE A 21 23.06 -13.15 27.97
C ILE A 21 22.00 -13.91 28.77
N ALA A 22 20.94 -14.40 28.14
CA ALA A 22 19.93 -15.31 28.72
C ALA A 22 19.28 -16.13 27.59
N HIS A 23 18.47 -17.14 27.89
CA HIS A 23 17.84 -18.01 26.87
C HIS A 23 17.09 -17.22 25.75
N ASP A 24 16.44 -16.12 26.09
CA ASP A 24 15.61 -15.30 25.19
C ASP A 24 16.20 -13.92 24.88
N SER A 25 17.42 -13.64 25.33
CA SER A 25 17.99 -12.29 25.35
C SER A 25 19.45 -12.25 24.91
N ILE A 26 19.77 -11.25 24.09
CA ILE A 26 21.13 -10.96 23.60
C ILE A 26 21.53 -9.52 23.90
N GLN A 27 22.83 -9.29 24.10
CA GLN A 27 23.42 -7.96 24.24
C GLN A 27 24.18 -7.60 22.97
N LEU A 28 23.88 -6.45 22.36
CA LEU A 28 24.61 -5.97 21.19
C LEU A 28 26.04 -5.59 21.56
N ASN A 29 26.98 -5.91 20.67
CA ASN A 29 28.41 -5.61 20.84
C ASN A 29 28.80 -4.21 20.36
N PHE A 30 27.81 -3.38 20.02
CA PHE A 30 28.01 -2.02 19.50
C PHE A 30 26.94 -1.09 20.06
N GLN A 31 27.26 0.21 20.08
CA GLN A 31 26.32 1.25 20.49
C GLN A 31 25.32 1.54 19.36
N SER A 32 24.02 1.41 19.64
CA SER A 32 22.97 1.76 18.69
C SER A 32 22.94 3.26 18.41
N LYS A 33 22.60 3.64 17.18
CA LYS A 33 22.27 5.03 16.85
C LYS A 33 20.90 5.37 17.44
N GLY A 34 20.88 6.26 18.43
CA GLY A 34 19.67 6.69 19.13
C GLY A 34 19.27 5.79 20.30
N LEU A 35 18.29 6.26 21.07
CA LEU A 35 17.79 5.62 22.28
C LEU A 35 16.74 4.53 22.00
N GLY A 36 16.26 4.41 20.75
CA GLY A 36 15.16 3.51 20.41
C GLY A 36 13.85 3.93 21.09
N HIS A 37 13.12 2.96 21.65
CA HIS A 37 11.82 3.17 22.30
C HIS A 37 11.92 3.48 23.81
N VAL A 38 13.00 4.12 24.26
CA VAL A 38 13.13 4.50 25.68
C VAL A 38 11.97 5.42 26.09
N GLY A 39 11.30 5.08 27.19
CA GLY A 39 10.12 5.81 27.68
C GLY A 39 8.81 5.47 26.96
N ASP A 40 8.85 4.64 25.93
CA ASP A 40 7.67 4.23 25.17
C ASP A 40 7.15 2.88 25.66
N ALA A 41 6.22 2.93 26.62
CA ALA A 41 5.66 1.75 27.26
C ALA A 41 4.98 0.79 26.26
N TYR A 42 4.38 1.30 25.19
CA TYR A 42 3.70 0.46 24.19
C TYR A 42 4.69 -0.39 23.38
N HIS A 43 5.85 0.16 23.01
CA HIS A 43 6.84 -0.57 22.22
C HIS A 43 7.78 -1.43 23.07
N LEU A 44 7.86 -1.15 24.38
CA LEU A 44 8.66 -1.92 25.33
C LEU A 44 7.91 -3.07 25.99
N GLU A 45 6.58 -3.08 25.97
CA GLU A 45 5.77 -4.19 26.52
C GLU A 45 6.00 -5.51 25.77
N ASP A 46 5.76 -6.62 26.45
CA ASP A 46 5.71 -7.93 25.82
C ASP A 46 4.40 -8.09 25.04
N LYS A 47 4.51 -8.37 23.75
CA LYS A 47 3.37 -8.58 22.85
C LYS A 47 3.14 -10.06 22.67
N SER A 48 1.91 -10.49 22.94
CA SER A 48 1.47 -11.86 22.70
C SER A 48 0.86 -12.00 21.31
N ASN A 49 1.07 -13.15 20.67
CA ASN A 49 0.45 -13.47 19.38
C ASN A 49 -1.01 -13.89 19.59
N LEU A 50 -1.85 -12.93 19.97
CA LEU A 50 -3.28 -13.13 20.24
C LEU A 50 -4.10 -12.11 19.46
N CYS A 51 -5.31 -12.50 19.08
CA CYS A 51 -6.30 -11.57 18.57
C CYS A 51 -6.63 -10.55 19.66
N VAL A 52 -6.40 -9.25 19.36
CA VAL A 52 -6.65 -8.17 20.32
C VAL A 52 -8.11 -8.08 20.78
N CYS A 53 -9.05 -8.63 19.99
CA CYS A 53 -10.48 -8.60 20.31
C CYS A 53 -10.90 -9.77 21.20
N CYS A 54 -10.64 -11.01 20.76
CA CYS A 54 -11.19 -12.21 21.40
C CYS A 54 -10.15 -13.14 22.05
N GLY A 55 -8.86 -12.86 21.91
CA GLY A 55 -7.79 -13.67 22.53
C GLY A 55 -7.46 -14.97 21.81
N ALA A 56 -8.05 -15.24 20.63
CA ALA A 56 -7.66 -16.40 19.81
C ALA A 56 -6.16 -16.33 19.46
N SER A 57 -5.46 -17.47 19.48
CA SER A 57 -4.03 -17.60 19.12
C SER A 57 -3.79 -18.14 17.71
N GLU A 58 -4.86 -18.51 17.00
CA GLU A 58 -4.83 -19.13 15.68
C GLU A 58 -5.54 -18.26 14.64
N ASP A 59 -5.29 -18.55 13.35
CA ASP A 59 -5.84 -17.84 12.20
C ASP A 59 -5.71 -16.31 12.31
N LEU A 60 -4.55 -15.87 12.79
CA LEU A 60 -4.25 -14.47 12.99
C LEU A 60 -3.87 -13.79 11.68
N THR A 61 -4.38 -12.58 11.54
CA THR A 61 -4.13 -11.66 10.44
C THR A 61 -3.62 -10.34 11.01
N MET A 62 -2.84 -9.60 10.22
CA MET A 62 -2.43 -8.24 10.55
C MET A 62 -3.50 -7.27 10.05
N HIS A 63 -4.22 -6.64 10.96
CA HIS A 63 -5.21 -5.63 10.65
C HIS A 63 -4.58 -4.24 10.73
N HIS A 64 -4.69 -3.47 9.65
CA HIS A 64 -4.30 -2.05 9.63
C HIS A 64 -5.49 -1.21 10.09
N VAL A 65 -5.37 -0.57 11.26
CA VAL A 65 -6.46 0.25 11.85
C VAL A 65 -6.89 1.36 10.90
N VAL A 66 -5.92 2.02 10.27
CA VAL A 66 -6.18 2.90 9.12
C VAL A 66 -6.09 2.05 7.85
N PRO A 67 -7.16 1.96 7.04
CA PRO A 67 -7.17 1.13 5.84
C PRO A 67 -6.04 1.46 4.86
N ASP A 68 -5.47 0.42 4.25
CA ASP A 68 -4.33 0.53 3.33
C ASP A 68 -4.59 1.52 2.18
N MET A 69 -5.83 1.54 1.67
CA MET A 69 -6.24 2.45 0.59
C MET A 69 -5.97 3.92 0.90
N TYR A 70 -5.97 4.32 2.18
CA TYR A 70 -5.57 5.66 2.62
C TYR A 70 -4.11 5.68 3.06
N ARG A 71 -3.73 4.71 3.90
CA ARG A 71 -2.40 4.65 4.53
C ARG A 71 -1.27 4.73 3.51
N ARG A 72 -1.37 4.03 2.37
CA ARG A 72 -0.32 4.01 1.34
C ARG A 72 0.03 5.39 0.77
N HIS A 73 -0.93 6.31 0.78
CA HIS A 73 -0.79 7.68 0.26
C HIS A 73 -0.31 8.70 1.30
N MET A 74 -0.17 8.32 2.58
CA MET A 74 0.28 9.22 3.64
C MET A 74 1.79 9.55 3.54
N PRO A 75 2.26 10.67 4.13
CA PRO A 75 3.69 11.00 4.20
C PRO A 75 4.52 9.96 4.96
N GLU A 76 5.78 9.79 4.57
CA GLU A 76 6.66 8.77 5.14
C GLU A 76 6.92 8.95 6.66
N VAL A 77 6.95 10.19 7.13
CA VAL A 77 7.10 10.51 8.57
C VAL A 77 5.96 9.94 9.45
N LEU A 78 4.81 9.61 8.84
CA LEU A 78 3.67 8.97 9.51
C LEU A 78 3.57 7.47 9.24
N LYS A 79 4.15 7.00 8.11
CA LYS A 79 4.08 5.58 7.71
C LYS A 79 5.23 4.74 8.25
N SER A 80 6.41 5.34 8.36
CA SER A 80 7.61 4.67 8.86
C SER A 80 7.38 4.17 10.30
N HIS A 81 7.85 2.96 10.61
CA HIS A 81 7.79 2.38 11.96
C HIS A 81 6.41 2.28 12.64
N ALA A 82 5.29 2.37 11.90
CA ALA A 82 3.96 2.42 12.50
C ALA A 82 3.33 1.03 12.80
N SER A 83 4.11 0.17 13.46
CA SER A 83 3.60 -1.07 14.06
C SER A 83 2.49 -0.80 15.09
N TYR A 84 2.42 0.42 15.60
CA TYR A 84 1.39 0.91 16.51
C TYR A 84 -0.04 0.70 15.98
N ASP A 85 -0.30 0.97 14.69
CA ASP A 85 -1.64 0.84 14.08
C ASP A 85 -1.82 -0.48 13.32
N VAL A 86 -0.99 -1.48 13.61
CA VAL A 86 -1.10 -2.84 13.07
C VAL A 86 -1.42 -3.80 14.22
N LEU A 87 -2.64 -4.30 14.24
CA LEU A 87 -3.17 -5.13 15.33
C LEU A 87 -3.38 -6.56 14.85
N LEU A 88 -3.06 -7.54 15.70
CA LEU A 88 -3.37 -8.94 15.41
C LEU A 88 -4.87 -9.21 15.62
N MET A 89 -5.53 -9.76 14.61
CA MET A 89 -6.93 -10.15 14.67
C MET A 89 -7.14 -11.52 14.05
N CYS A 90 -7.96 -12.39 14.66
CA CYS A 90 -8.37 -13.61 13.98
C CYS A 90 -9.28 -13.28 12.78
N VAL A 91 -9.33 -14.17 11.79
CA VAL A 91 -10.14 -13.99 10.56
C VAL A 91 -11.59 -13.59 10.88
N ARG A 92 -12.21 -14.19 11.90
CA ARG A 92 -13.59 -13.87 12.33
C ARG A 92 -13.74 -12.41 12.78
N CYS A 93 -12.91 -11.96 13.71
CA CYS A 93 -12.96 -10.59 14.22
C CYS A 93 -12.60 -9.58 13.12
N HIS A 94 -11.63 -9.91 12.27
CA HIS A 94 -11.24 -9.06 11.15
C HIS A 94 -12.40 -8.89 10.15
N ALA A 95 -13.05 -9.99 9.73
CA ALA A 95 -14.20 -9.94 8.84
C ALA A 95 -15.39 -9.17 9.45
N SER A 96 -15.60 -9.30 10.78
CA SER A 96 -16.60 -8.51 11.50
C SER A 96 -16.30 -7.02 11.42
N TYR A 97 -15.06 -6.62 11.70
CA TYR A 97 -14.68 -5.21 11.66
C TYR A 97 -14.71 -4.63 10.25
N GLU A 98 -14.31 -5.39 9.22
CA GLU A 98 -14.33 -4.90 7.84
C GLU A 98 -15.73 -4.49 7.37
N LYS A 99 -16.80 -5.13 7.88
CA LYS A 99 -18.18 -4.67 7.62
C LYS A 99 -18.40 -3.26 8.15
N ALA A 100 -18.07 -3.00 9.40
CA ALA A 100 -18.18 -1.67 10.01
C ALA A 100 -17.25 -0.65 9.33
N ALA A 101 -16.00 -1.04 9.05
CA ALA A 101 -15.04 -0.21 8.35
C ALA A 101 -15.53 0.18 6.95
N ASN A 102 -16.19 -0.71 6.23
CA ASN A 102 -16.77 -0.42 4.92
C ASN A 102 -17.90 0.62 5.00
N GLU A 103 -18.72 0.61 6.06
CA GLU A 103 -19.70 1.67 6.29
C GLU A 103 -19.05 3.02 6.57
N LEU A 104 -17.96 3.06 7.34
CA LEU A 104 -17.19 4.30 7.52
C LEU A 104 -16.55 4.78 6.21
N LYS A 105 -15.99 3.87 5.39
CA LYS A 105 -15.46 4.20 4.06
C LYS A 105 -16.54 4.88 3.19
N LYS A 106 -17.77 4.34 3.16
CA LYS A 106 -18.90 4.94 2.43
C LYS A 106 -19.24 6.34 2.94
N LYS A 107 -19.26 6.56 4.26
CA LYS A 107 -19.46 7.91 4.84
C LYS A 107 -18.36 8.88 4.43
N ILE A 108 -17.11 8.44 4.45
CA ILE A 108 -15.96 9.24 3.98
C ILE A 108 -16.12 9.58 2.49
N ALA A 109 -16.55 8.62 1.65
CA ALA A 109 -16.82 8.87 0.23
C ALA A 109 -17.85 9.98 0.00
N ILE A 110 -18.95 9.97 0.77
CA ILE A 110 -19.96 11.02 0.74
C ILE A 110 -19.37 12.36 1.20
N ASN A 111 -18.70 12.39 2.36
CA ASN A 111 -18.16 13.61 2.96
C ASN A 111 -17.13 14.32 2.06
N PHE A 112 -16.32 13.56 1.32
CA PHE A 112 -15.33 14.10 0.38
C PHE A 112 -15.86 14.24 -1.05
N ASN A 113 -17.13 13.90 -1.30
CA ASN A 113 -17.73 13.83 -2.63
C ASN A 113 -16.86 13.07 -3.64
N MET A 114 -16.37 11.90 -3.22
CA MET A 114 -15.44 11.07 -4.00
C MET A 114 -15.83 9.60 -3.91
N PRO A 115 -16.19 8.92 -5.02
CA PRO A 115 -16.60 7.52 -5.00
C PRO A 115 -15.49 6.58 -4.53
N LEU A 116 -15.84 5.52 -3.79
CA LEU A 116 -14.86 4.53 -3.28
C LEU A 116 -14.03 3.84 -4.37
N ASN A 117 -14.62 3.64 -5.55
CA ASN A 117 -13.95 3.03 -6.69
C ASN A 117 -13.02 4.01 -7.44
N GLY A 118 -12.90 5.25 -6.96
CA GLY A 118 -12.21 6.35 -7.64
C GLY A 118 -13.10 7.08 -8.64
N ASN A 119 -12.56 8.14 -9.22
CA ASN A 119 -13.21 8.94 -10.24
C ASN A 119 -12.51 8.79 -11.60
N GLY A 120 -13.31 8.75 -12.67
CA GLY A 120 -12.83 8.47 -14.02
C GLY A 120 -12.63 6.98 -14.30
N GLN A 121 -12.24 6.67 -15.53
CA GLN A 121 -12.00 5.29 -15.98
C GLN A 121 -10.55 4.90 -15.68
N SER A 122 -10.29 3.84 -14.91
CA SER A 122 -8.92 3.46 -14.51
C SER A 122 -8.03 2.99 -15.67
N ARG A 123 -8.65 2.53 -16.76
CA ARG A 123 -7.97 2.06 -17.96
C ARG A 123 -8.62 2.61 -19.21
N ILE A 124 -7.81 3.03 -20.16
CA ILE A 124 -8.26 3.45 -21.49
C ILE A 124 -8.13 2.25 -22.43
N ARG A 125 -9.16 2.00 -23.23
CA ARG A 125 -9.15 0.93 -24.22
C ARG A 125 -8.45 1.39 -25.49
N LEU A 126 -7.40 0.67 -25.89
CA LEU A 126 -6.59 1.01 -27.06
C LEU A 126 -7.19 0.36 -28.32
N TYR A 127 -8.26 0.96 -28.84
CA TYR A 127 -9.00 0.42 -30.00
C TYR A 127 -8.10 0.16 -31.22
N ASN A 128 -7.12 1.02 -31.46
CA ASN A 128 -6.18 0.84 -32.57
C ASN A 128 -5.29 -0.40 -32.36
N ASN A 129 -4.71 -0.57 -31.16
CA ASN A 129 -3.92 -1.76 -30.82
C ASN A 129 -4.73 -3.05 -30.97
N ILE A 130 -5.98 -3.05 -30.49
CA ILE A 130 -6.88 -4.20 -30.62
C ILE A 130 -7.14 -4.51 -32.10
N LYS A 131 -7.35 -3.49 -32.94
CA LYS A 131 -7.53 -3.67 -34.39
C LYS A 131 -6.29 -4.30 -35.03
N ILE A 132 -5.11 -3.80 -34.72
CA ILE A 132 -3.81 -4.29 -35.22
C ILE A 132 -3.59 -5.74 -34.78
N LYS A 133 -3.80 -6.04 -33.50
CA LYS A 133 -3.67 -7.38 -32.91
C LYS A 133 -4.65 -8.38 -33.51
N LYS A 134 -5.90 -7.96 -33.76
CA LYS A 134 -6.88 -8.78 -34.50
C LYS A 134 -6.44 -9.05 -35.93
N ALA A 135 -5.84 -8.07 -36.61
CA ALA A 135 -5.33 -8.26 -37.97
C ALA A 135 -4.16 -9.26 -37.99
N ALA A 136 -3.20 -9.12 -37.09
CA ALA A 136 -2.10 -10.07 -36.90
C ALA A 136 -2.61 -11.48 -36.55
N SER A 137 -3.55 -11.58 -35.61
CA SER A 137 -4.15 -12.86 -35.22
C SER A 137 -4.89 -13.53 -36.37
N ALA A 138 -5.56 -12.74 -37.22
CA ALA A 138 -6.26 -13.25 -38.38
C ALA A 138 -5.28 -13.85 -39.40
N LEU A 139 -4.13 -13.20 -39.65
CA LEU A 139 -3.11 -13.68 -40.60
C LEU A 139 -2.49 -15.04 -40.24
N ASN A 140 -2.57 -15.46 -38.97
CA ASN A 140 -2.11 -16.79 -38.53
C ASN A 140 -3.14 -17.90 -38.81
N ARG A 141 -4.31 -17.59 -39.40
CA ARG A 141 -5.35 -18.58 -39.72
C ARG A 141 -5.19 -19.14 -41.13
N ILE A 142 -5.60 -20.39 -41.31
CA ILE A 142 -5.66 -21.05 -42.62
C ILE A 142 -6.99 -20.67 -43.30
N GLY A 143 -6.99 -20.54 -44.64
CA GLY A 143 -8.22 -20.34 -45.42
C GLY A 143 -8.71 -18.88 -45.50
N ILE A 144 -7.81 -17.91 -45.36
CA ILE A 144 -8.13 -16.49 -45.54
C ILE A 144 -8.16 -16.16 -47.04
N PRO A 145 -9.24 -15.55 -47.58
CA PRO A 145 -9.27 -15.07 -48.97
C PRO A 145 -8.13 -14.08 -49.27
N GLU A 146 -7.57 -14.12 -50.49
CA GLU A 146 -6.40 -13.31 -50.87
C GLU A 146 -6.59 -11.81 -50.68
N ASP A 147 -7.76 -11.27 -51.06
CA ASP A 147 -8.06 -9.85 -50.89
C ASP A 147 -8.09 -9.44 -49.42
N ARG A 148 -8.64 -10.30 -48.56
CA ARG A 148 -8.65 -10.07 -47.12
C ARG A 148 -7.24 -10.15 -46.55
N MET A 149 -6.40 -11.08 -47.02
CA MET A 149 -5.00 -11.18 -46.60
C MET A 149 -4.22 -9.92 -46.95
N ARG A 150 -4.46 -9.33 -48.14
CA ARG A 150 -3.83 -8.08 -48.58
C ARG A 150 -4.20 -6.92 -47.65
N GLU A 151 -5.48 -6.76 -47.35
CA GLU A 151 -5.97 -5.73 -46.41
C GLU A 151 -5.35 -5.87 -45.01
N LEU A 152 -5.30 -7.10 -44.48
CA LEU A 152 -4.73 -7.36 -43.16
C LEU A 152 -3.23 -7.04 -43.10
N LYS A 153 -2.48 -7.35 -44.16
CA LYS A 153 -1.05 -6.99 -44.28
C LYS A 153 -0.86 -5.48 -44.34
N ASP A 154 -1.69 -4.78 -45.11
CA ASP A 154 -1.63 -3.32 -45.23
C ASP A 154 -1.84 -2.61 -43.87
N ILE A 155 -2.80 -3.09 -43.06
CA ILE A 155 -3.01 -2.59 -41.70
C ILE A 155 -1.73 -2.71 -40.85
N LEU A 156 -1.06 -3.85 -40.91
CA LEU A 156 0.15 -4.10 -40.11
C LEU A 156 1.35 -3.30 -40.61
N LEU A 157 1.57 -3.23 -41.93
CA LEU A 157 2.67 -2.49 -42.53
C LEU A 157 2.53 -0.98 -42.27
N THR A 158 1.33 -0.43 -42.45
CA THR A 158 1.03 0.97 -42.15
C THR A 158 1.31 1.30 -40.68
N TRP A 159 0.82 0.47 -39.75
CA TRP A 159 1.10 0.64 -38.33
C TRP A 159 2.60 0.56 -38.01
N HIS A 160 3.30 -0.43 -38.57
CA HIS A 160 4.72 -0.64 -38.29
C HIS A 160 5.59 0.51 -38.79
N GLN A 161 5.29 1.04 -39.98
CA GLN A 161 5.96 2.20 -40.54
C GLN A 161 5.79 3.41 -39.63
N GLN A 162 4.56 3.68 -39.18
CA GLN A 162 4.26 4.78 -38.25
C GLN A 162 4.94 4.62 -36.88
N ALA A 163 5.10 3.38 -36.39
CA ALA A 163 5.62 3.11 -35.05
C ALA A 163 7.15 3.08 -34.97
N THR A 164 7.86 2.85 -36.09
CA THR A 164 9.31 2.57 -36.07
C THR A 164 10.14 3.31 -37.11
N ASP A 165 9.52 4.08 -38.01
CA ASP A 165 10.15 4.71 -39.17
C ASP A 165 10.96 3.73 -40.06
N LYS A 166 10.71 2.43 -39.95
CA LYS A 166 11.34 1.36 -40.75
C LYS A 166 10.32 0.74 -41.70
N THR A 167 10.76 0.44 -42.92
CA THR A 167 9.91 -0.13 -43.98
C THR A 167 10.25 -1.58 -44.34
N ASN A 168 11.41 -2.10 -43.93
CA ASN A 168 11.94 -3.38 -44.41
C ASN A 168 11.98 -4.50 -43.36
N ASP A 169 11.23 -4.38 -42.26
CA ASP A 169 11.19 -5.43 -41.24
C ASP A 169 10.39 -6.65 -41.76
N LYS A 170 10.80 -7.86 -41.37
CA LYS A 170 10.13 -9.09 -41.84
C LYS A 170 8.69 -9.14 -41.33
N LEU A 171 7.75 -9.57 -42.17
CA LEU A 171 6.33 -9.62 -41.82
C LEU A 171 6.07 -10.44 -40.54
N ASP A 172 6.76 -11.56 -40.36
CA ASP A 172 6.62 -12.40 -39.15
C ASP A 172 7.00 -11.63 -37.88
N ASN A 173 8.09 -10.84 -37.94
CA ASN A 173 8.50 -9.98 -36.82
C ASN A 173 7.44 -8.90 -36.54
N ILE A 174 6.82 -8.34 -37.58
CA ILE A 174 5.75 -7.34 -37.44
C ILE A 174 4.53 -7.97 -36.76
N ILE A 175 4.14 -9.19 -37.16
CA ILE A 175 3.04 -9.96 -36.57
C ILE A 175 3.33 -10.22 -35.09
N GLU A 176 4.51 -10.71 -34.74
CA GLU A 176 4.90 -10.95 -33.34
C GLU A 176 4.80 -9.68 -32.50
N LYS A 177 5.33 -8.55 -32.98
CA LYS A 177 5.23 -7.25 -32.29
C LYS A 177 3.78 -6.80 -32.12
N ALA A 178 2.96 -6.94 -33.16
CA ALA A 178 1.54 -6.57 -33.15
C ALA A 178 0.74 -7.39 -32.13
N LEU A 179 1.05 -8.68 -31.99
CA LEU A 179 0.38 -9.57 -31.01
C LEU A 179 0.68 -9.19 -29.55
N MET A 180 1.84 -8.59 -29.31
CA MET A 180 2.29 -8.15 -27.99
C MET A 180 1.74 -6.77 -27.58
N LEU A 181 0.98 -6.10 -28.46
CA LEU A 181 0.37 -4.81 -28.13
C LEU A 181 -0.62 -4.92 -26.96
N PRO A 182 -0.60 -3.96 -26.02
CA PRO A 182 -1.56 -3.93 -24.93
C PRO A 182 -2.95 -3.54 -25.44
N ASP A 183 -3.98 -4.21 -24.93
CA ASP A 183 -5.38 -3.89 -25.24
C ASP A 183 -5.89 -2.68 -24.43
N TYR A 184 -5.20 -2.36 -23.33
CA TYR A 184 -5.52 -1.28 -22.41
C TYR A 184 -4.25 -0.61 -21.90
N GLU A 185 -4.34 0.67 -21.59
CA GLU A 185 -3.34 1.41 -20.80
C GLU A 185 -3.96 1.99 -19.54
N ARG A 186 -3.11 2.39 -18.60
CA ARG A 186 -3.53 3.11 -17.40
C ARG A 186 -4.02 4.50 -17.82
N ASN A 187 -5.16 4.92 -17.28
CA ASN A 187 -5.58 6.31 -17.41
C ASN A 187 -4.94 7.15 -16.31
N ASP A 188 -4.17 8.16 -16.67
CA ASP A 188 -3.58 9.09 -15.70
C ASP A 188 -4.58 10.10 -15.12
N GLU A 189 -5.73 10.29 -15.78
CA GLU A 189 -6.85 11.07 -15.25
C GLU A 189 -7.63 10.33 -14.16
N PHE A 190 -7.40 9.02 -14.01
CA PHE A 190 -8.06 8.25 -12.95
C PHE A 190 -7.53 8.67 -11.58
N VAL A 191 -8.45 9.12 -10.74
CA VAL A 191 -8.13 9.54 -9.38
C VAL A 191 -8.68 8.51 -8.40
N GLU A 192 -7.78 7.79 -7.74
CA GLU A 192 -8.14 6.88 -6.66
C GLU A 192 -8.74 7.64 -5.48
N HIS A 193 -9.79 7.07 -4.88
CA HIS A 193 -10.46 7.61 -3.69
C HIS A 193 -9.49 7.96 -2.58
N GLY A 194 -8.70 6.96 -2.14
CA GLY A 194 -7.80 7.13 -1.01
C GLY A 194 -6.71 8.16 -1.26
N LYS A 195 -6.21 8.27 -2.50
CA LYS A 195 -5.23 9.29 -2.90
C LYS A 195 -5.84 10.68 -2.79
N TYR A 196 -7.07 10.85 -3.30
CA TYR A 196 -7.79 12.12 -3.24
C TYR A 196 -8.04 12.54 -1.79
N VAL A 197 -8.64 11.68 -0.97
CA VAL A 197 -8.95 11.98 0.44
C VAL A 197 -7.69 12.40 1.19
N VAL A 198 -6.60 11.63 1.10
CA VAL A 198 -5.35 11.95 1.79
C VAL A 198 -4.78 13.28 1.27
N ASN A 199 -4.79 13.53 -0.04
CA ASN A 199 -4.34 14.81 -0.59
C ASN A 199 -5.15 16.00 -0.07
N GLN A 200 -6.47 15.86 0.12
CA GLN A 200 -7.28 16.92 0.73
C GLN A 200 -6.89 17.16 2.19
N LEU A 201 -6.66 16.10 2.97
CA LEU A 201 -6.23 16.21 4.37
C LEU A 201 -4.84 16.85 4.49
N LEU A 202 -3.94 16.57 3.55
CA LEU A 202 -2.57 17.11 3.54
C LEU A 202 -2.49 18.60 3.21
N LYS A 203 -3.54 19.22 2.68
CA LYS A 203 -3.59 20.66 2.40
C LYS A 203 -3.44 21.50 3.67
N ASP A 204 -3.91 20.99 4.80
CA ASP A 204 -3.76 21.62 6.11
C ASP A 204 -2.39 21.25 6.70
N CYS A 205 -1.32 21.83 6.16
CA CYS A 205 0.06 21.56 6.57
C CYS A 205 0.61 22.71 7.41
N HIS A 206 0.98 22.43 8.65
CA HIS A 206 1.55 23.39 9.59
C HIS A 206 3.05 23.16 9.72
N TYR A 207 3.82 24.24 9.78
CA TYR A 207 5.27 24.20 9.92
C TYR A 207 5.65 24.60 11.35
N LEU A 208 6.39 23.73 12.03
CA LEU A 208 6.92 23.98 13.36
C LEU A 208 8.43 24.18 13.25
N THR A 209 8.91 25.31 13.74
CA THR A 209 10.34 25.59 13.94
C THR A 209 10.80 24.95 15.25
N GLY A 210 11.72 24.00 15.17
CA GLY A 210 12.37 23.45 16.36
C GLY A 210 13.40 24.42 16.93
N LEU A 211 13.29 24.76 18.21
CA LEU A 211 14.18 25.69 18.91
C LEU A 211 15.64 25.22 18.96
N GLU A 212 15.88 23.90 18.95
CA GLU A 212 17.21 23.37 19.25
C GLU A 212 18.11 23.18 18.03
N ASN A 213 17.60 23.20 16.78
CA ASN A 213 18.40 22.88 15.58
C ASN A 213 17.93 23.53 14.26
N ASN A 214 17.03 24.51 14.28
CA ASN A 214 16.37 25.04 13.06
C ASN A 214 15.67 23.96 12.19
N SER A 215 15.42 22.76 12.75
CA SER A 215 14.75 21.69 12.01
C SER A 215 13.29 22.06 11.78
N ILE A 216 12.86 22.07 10.51
CA ILE A 216 11.46 22.29 10.14
C ILE A 216 10.71 20.96 10.26
N ARG A 217 9.74 20.89 11.17
CA ARG A 217 8.83 19.74 11.30
C ARG A 217 7.47 20.10 10.69
N LYS A 218 6.93 19.20 9.87
CA LYS A 218 5.59 19.34 9.29
C LYS A 218 4.56 18.61 10.15
N LYS A 219 3.40 19.22 10.34
CA LYS A 219 2.21 18.61 10.92
C LYS A 219 1.02 18.74 9.99
N TRP A 220 0.09 17.80 10.08
CA TRP A 220 -1.15 17.77 9.34
C TRP A 220 -2.33 17.47 10.28
N PRO A 221 -2.90 18.50 10.94
CA PRO A 221 -3.94 18.31 11.95
C PRO A 221 -5.15 17.52 11.42
N LYS A 222 -5.65 17.83 10.23
CA LYS A 222 -6.74 17.06 9.61
C LYS A 222 -6.40 15.60 9.36
N LEU A 223 -5.14 15.30 9.02
CA LEU A 223 -4.69 13.91 8.86
C LEU A 223 -4.57 13.20 10.22
N GLU A 224 -4.14 13.90 11.27
CA GLU A 224 -4.16 13.39 12.65
C GLU A 224 -5.58 13.03 13.08
N GLU A 225 -6.53 13.96 12.91
CA GLU A 225 -7.94 13.73 13.20
C GLU A 225 -8.50 12.55 12.41
N PHE A 226 -8.12 12.40 11.14
CA PHE A 226 -8.53 11.26 10.33
C PHE A 226 -7.97 9.93 10.85
N ILE A 227 -6.73 9.90 11.33
CA ILE A 227 -6.15 8.70 11.96
C ILE A 227 -6.87 8.39 13.28
N TYR A 228 -7.12 9.41 14.11
CA TYR A 228 -7.85 9.26 15.37
C TYR A 228 -9.29 8.80 15.16
N LEU A 229 -9.96 9.26 14.09
CA LEU A 229 -11.27 8.77 13.69
C LEU A 229 -11.25 7.26 13.45
N TRP A 230 -10.26 6.74 12.72
CA TRP A 230 -10.13 5.30 12.47
C TRP A 230 -9.81 4.51 13.74
N ARG A 231 -8.94 5.03 14.60
CA ARG A 231 -8.59 4.42 15.89
C ARG A 231 -9.80 4.34 16.83
N ASP A 232 -10.52 5.44 16.98
CA ASP A 232 -11.74 5.52 17.78
C ASP A 232 -12.85 4.61 17.21
N HIS A 233 -13.03 4.61 15.89
CA HIS A 233 -13.98 3.73 15.22
C HIS A 233 -13.67 2.25 15.48
N PHE A 234 -12.40 1.85 15.47
CA PHE A 234 -12.00 0.49 15.83
C PHE A 234 -12.41 0.13 17.25
N LEU A 235 -12.08 0.96 18.24
CA LEU A 235 -12.43 0.70 19.64
C LEU A 235 -13.94 0.59 19.85
N LYS A 236 -14.72 1.49 19.26
CA LYS A 236 -16.18 1.52 19.39
C LYS A 236 -16.88 0.30 18.79
N ASN A 237 -16.34 -0.26 17.71
CA ASN A 237 -16.98 -1.40 17.05
C ASN A 237 -16.47 -2.76 17.53
N MET A 238 -15.24 -2.82 18.05
CA MET A 238 -14.59 -4.09 18.38
C MET A 238 -14.42 -4.36 19.87
N GLU A 239 -14.52 -3.33 20.72
CA GLU A 239 -14.38 -3.42 22.18
C GLU A 239 -13.26 -4.40 22.62
N PRO A 240 -12.01 -4.17 22.16
CA PRO A 240 -10.99 -5.20 22.21
C PRO A 240 -10.52 -5.49 23.64
N LYS A 241 -10.60 -6.76 24.06
CA LYS A 241 -10.30 -7.19 25.44
C LYS A 241 -8.81 -7.43 25.72
N PHE A 242 -8.02 -7.65 24.66
CA PHE A 242 -6.60 -8.01 24.73
C PHE A 242 -5.71 -6.95 24.07
N LEU A 243 -6.25 -5.79 23.72
CA LEU A 243 -5.46 -4.67 23.24
C LEU A 243 -4.64 -4.07 24.39
N SER A 244 -3.41 -3.65 24.09
CA SER A 244 -2.56 -2.98 25.07
C SER A 244 -3.25 -1.77 25.70
N LYS A 245 -3.15 -1.65 27.03
CA LYS A 245 -3.61 -0.46 27.76
C LYS A 245 -2.88 0.82 27.35
N PHE A 246 -1.68 0.71 26.77
CA PHE A 246 -0.89 1.82 26.27
C PHE A 246 -1.25 2.20 24.83
N TRP A 247 -2.08 1.40 24.15
CA TRP A 247 -2.67 1.77 22.89
C TRP A 247 -3.81 2.77 23.12
N LYS A 248 -3.55 4.04 22.83
CA LYS A 248 -4.50 5.16 22.88
C LYS A 248 -4.79 5.71 21.49
N VAL A 249 -6.01 6.22 21.33
CA VAL A 249 -6.48 6.90 20.12
C VAL A 249 -5.56 8.07 19.77
N ASN A 250 -5.28 8.94 20.74
CA ASN A 250 -4.55 10.19 20.57
C ASN A 250 -3.02 10.07 20.75
N ASN A 251 -2.46 8.86 20.70
CA ASN A 251 -1.01 8.71 20.74
C ASN A 251 -0.34 9.33 19.50
N ASN A 252 0.84 9.91 19.72
CA ASN A 252 1.61 10.60 18.70
C ASN A 252 1.82 9.71 17.46
N ILE A 253 1.51 10.25 16.29
CA ILE A 253 1.65 9.57 14.99
C ILE A 253 2.97 9.90 14.27
N TYR A 254 3.70 10.91 14.73
CA TYR A 254 4.93 11.35 14.11
C TYR A 254 6.11 10.59 14.70
N VAL A 255 6.86 9.91 13.84
CA VAL A 255 8.13 9.33 14.23
C VAL A 255 9.13 10.45 14.50
N ILE A 256 9.51 10.62 15.76
CA ILE A 256 10.60 11.52 16.14
C ILE A 256 11.88 10.78 15.78
N ARG A 257 12.61 11.30 14.79
CA ARG A 257 13.99 10.90 14.50
C ARG A 257 14.96 11.74 15.30
#